data_AF-A0A9E6PHC5-F1
#
_entry.id   AF-A0A9E6PHC5-F1
#
_cell.length_a   1.000
_cell.length_b   1.000
_cell.length_c   1.000
_cell.angle_alpha   90.00
_cell.angle_beta   90.00
_cell.angle_gamma   90.00
#
_symmetry.space_group_name_H-M   'P 1'
#
loop_
_entity.id
_entity.type
_entity.pdbx_description
1 polymer ?
#
loop_
_entity_poly.entity_id
_entity_poly.type
_entity_poly.pdbx_seq_one_letter_code
_entity_poly.pdbx_strand_id
1 'polypeptide(L)'
;MSRKIISAKEFDICVSMSDLVTWEGDDKTPNVDLQAVFAALEIPVNIMELYESYFAHLYNGYGDVHVYHAQNNGGSILAIDLYRELTDQQDLTALSLRIESPAFDQVLAHLRSFFDSATRQVAFEQVSYSRRLREMLDESRYPRQVEEDHDYMQQHFVHR
;
A
#
# COMPACT_ATOMS: atom_id res chain seq x y z
N MET A 1 -38.02 8.35 -0.60
CA MET A 1 -36.75 8.14 -1.34
C MET A 1 -35.80 7.39 -0.42
N SER A 2 -35.30 6.22 -0.82
CA SER A 2 -34.27 5.51 -0.05
C SER A 2 -32.96 6.30 -0.11
N ARG A 3 -32.34 6.57 1.05
CA ARG A 3 -31.09 7.31 1.14
C ARG A 3 -29.96 6.37 0.72
N LYS A 4 -29.33 6.63 -0.43
CA LYS A 4 -28.17 5.86 -0.89
C LYS A 4 -26.99 6.15 0.06
N ILE A 5 -26.60 5.16 0.86
CA ILE A 5 -25.40 5.25 1.69
C ILE A 5 -24.19 5.08 0.77
N ILE A 6 -23.23 6.01 0.85
CA ILE A 6 -21.93 5.87 0.21
C ILE A 6 -21.00 5.26 1.25
N SER A 7 -20.59 4.03 1.03
CA SER A 7 -19.74 3.29 1.97
C SER A 7 -18.29 3.75 1.89
N ALA A 8 -17.64 3.88 3.05
CA ALA A 8 -16.21 4.15 3.15
C ALA A 8 -15.43 2.85 2.99
N LYS A 9 -15.00 2.56 1.76
CA LYS A 9 -14.33 1.31 1.35
C LYS A 9 -12.90 1.52 0.88
N GLU A 10 -12.44 2.76 0.86
CA GLU A 10 -11.08 3.12 0.47
C GLU A 10 -10.29 3.49 1.72
N PHE A 11 -9.04 3.07 1.75
CA PHE A 11 -8.15 3.24 2.89
C PHE A 11 -6.85 3.88 2.42
N ASP A 12 -6.35 4.83 3.20
CA ASP A 12 -4.99 5.36 3.05
C ASP A 12 -4.24 5.08 4.36
N ILE A 13 -3.23 4.24 4.27
CA ILE A 13 -2.43 3.77 5.40
C ILE A 13 -0.99 4.20 5.18
N CYS A 14 -0.34 4.73 6.22
CA CYS A 14 1.07 5.09 6.20
C CYS A 14 1.76 4.49 7.42
N VAL A 15 2.74 3.62 7.14
CA VAL A 15 3.56 2.89 8.12
C VAL A 15 5.00 2.80 7.62
N SER A 16 5.92 2.25 8.41
CA SER A 16 7.28 1.97 7.91
C SER A 16 7.28 0.75 6.98
N MET A 17 8.13 0.73 5.96
CA MET A 17 8.39 -0.47 5.14
C MET A 17 8.80 -1.66 6.01
N SER A 18 9.52 -1.38 7.11
CA SER A 18 9.90 -2.40 8.08
C SER A 18 8.73 -3.04 8.80
N ASP A 19 7.56 -2.39 8.86
CA ASP A 19 6.35 -2.94 9.50
C ASP A 19 5.61 -3.95 8.60
N LEU A 20 5.90 -3.98 7.28
CA LEU A 20 5.31 -4.95 6.35
C LEU A 20 5.81 -6.39 6.58
N VAL A 21 6.89 -6.55 7.36
CA VAL A 21 7.46 -7.84 7.75
C VAL A 21 7.53 -7.95 9.28
N THR A 22 7.61 -9.18 9.76
CA THR A 22 7.89 -9.50 11.17
C THR A 22 9.29 -10.09 11.28
N TRP A 23 10.02 -9.69 12.32
CA TRP A 23 11.37 -10.18 12.62
C TRP A 23 11.36 -11.18 13.79
N GLU A 24 12.01 -12.32 13.59
CA GLU A 24 12.34 -13.28 14.65
C GLU A 24 13.86 -13.49 14.65
N GLY A 25 14.57 -12.69 15.45
CA GLY A 25 16.03 -12.61 15.34
C GLY A 25 16.45 -12.00 14.00
N ASP A 26 17.25 -12.74 13.24
CA ASP A 26 17.71 -12.32 11.91
C ASP A 26 16.77 -12.75 10.78
N ASP A 27 15.78 -13.61 11.09
CA ASP A 27 14.82 -14.11 10.11
C ASP A 27 13.65 -13.13 9.96
N LYS A 28 13.32 -12.80 8.71
CA LYS A 28 12.17 -11.96 8.34
C LYS A 28 11.09 -12.79 7.67
N THR A 29 9.83 -12.55 8.04
CA THR A 29 8.64 -13.18 7.43
C THR A 29 7.58 -12.11 7.10
N PRO A 30 6.66 -12.36 6.16
CA PRO A 30 5.58 -11.40 5.89
C PRO A 30 4.74 -11.12 7.14
N ASN A 31 4.31 -9.87 7.32
CA ASN A 31 3.37 -9.53 8.39
C ASN A 31 2.07 -10.33 8.20
N VAL A 32 1.65 -11.07 9.23
CA VAL A 32 0.55 -12.05 9.15
C VAL A 32 -0.81 -11.40 8.88
N ASP A 33 -1.06 -10.22 9.44
CA ASP A 33 -2.31 -9.50 9.24
C ASP A 33 -2.38 -8.91 7.84
N LEU A 34 -1.28 -8.32 7.36
CA LEU A 34 -1.21 -7.79 6.00
C LEU A 34 -1.29 -8.92 4.95
N GLN A 35 -0.63 -10.06 5.20
CA GLN A 35 -0.74 -11.24 4.36
C GLN A 35 -2.18 -11.78 4.32
N ALA A 36 -2.88 -11.78 5.47
CA ALA A 36 -4.28 -12.20 5.54
C ALA A 36 -5.20 -11.26 4.73
N VAL A 37 -4.93 -9.95 4.75
CA VAL A 37 -5.63 -8.97 3.90
C VAL A 37 -5.47 -9.31 2.43
N PHE A 38 -4.23 -9.49 1.95
CA PHE A 38 -3.98 -9.77 0.54
C PHE A 38 -4.55 -11.11 0.09
N ALA A 39 -4.48 -12.14 0.94
CA ALA A 39 -5.10 -13.44 0.67
C ALA A 39 -6.63 -13.34 0.59
N ALA A 40 -7.28 -12.66 1.54
CA ALA A 40 -8.74 -12.49 1.54
C ALA A 40 -9.24 -11.62 0.37
N LEU A 41 -8.41 -10.72 -0.13
CA LEU A 41 -8.71 -9.88 -1.29
C LEU A 41 -8.29 -10.50 -2.62
N GLU A 42 -7.58 -11.63 -2.61
CA GLU A 42 -6.96 -12.25 -3.79
C GLU A 42 -6.05 -11.28 -4.57
N ILE A 43 -5.34 -10.41 -3.84
CA ILE A 43 -4.38 -9.47 -4.41
C ILE A 43 -3.01 -10.17 -4.48
N PRO A 44 -2.39 -10.29 -5.67
CA PRO A 44 -1.19 -11.09 -5.88
C PRO A 44 0.09 -10.32 -5.48
N VAL A 45 0.16 -9.88 -4.23
CA VAL A 45 1.34 -9.18 -3.69
C VAL A 45 2.26 -10.19 -3.01
N ASN A 46 3.53 -10.17 -3.40
CA ASN A 46 4.59 -10.80 -2.63
C ASN A 46 5.26 -9.75 -1.72
N ILE A 47 4.93 -9.78 -0.43
CA ILE A 47 5.44 -8.83 0.57
C ILE A 47 6.98 -8.87 0.65
N MET A 48 7.57 -10.06 0.52
CA MET A 48 9.03 -10.20 0.63
C MET A 48 9.75 -9.55 -0.55
N GLU A 49 9.24 -9.74 -1.76
CA GLU A 49 9.79 -9.09 -2.97
C GLU A 49 9.65 -7.57 -2.89
N LEU A 50 8.53 -7.06 -2.38
CA LEU A 50 8.30 -5.62 -2.21
C LEU A 50 9.23 -5.01 -1.16
N TYR A 51 9.44 -5.71 -0.04
CA TYR A 51 10.42 -5.31 0.97
C TYR A 51 11.83 -5.27 0.38
N GLU A 52 12.20 -6.30 -0.38
CA GLU A 52 13.53 -6.39 -1.00
C GLU A 52 13.75 -5.33 -2.08
N SER A 53 12.74 -5.03 -2.91
CA SER A 53 12.85 -3.99 -3.93
C SER A 53 13.03 -2.60 -3.31
N TYR A 54 12.34 -2.32 -2.21
CA TYR A 54 12.45 -1.06 -1.48
C TYR A 54 13.85 -0.85 -0.90
N PHE A 55 14.39 -1.86 -0.21
CA PHE A 55 15.72 -1.78 0.41
C PHE A 55 16.88 -2.12 -0.55
N ALA A 56 16.62 -2.54 -1.78
CA ALA A 56 17.65 -2.72 -2.80
C ALA A 56 18.32 -1.40 -3.19
N HIS A 57 17.62 -0.28 -3.02
CA HIS A 57 18.17 1.06 -3.25
C HIS A 57 18.87 1.56 -1.97
N LEU A 58 20.17 1.83 -2.09
CA LEU A 58 21.01 2.27 -0.96
C LEU A 58 20.70 3.70 -0.48
N TYR A 59 20.07 4.51 -1.32
CA TYR A 59 19.81 5.93 -1.08
C TYR A 59 18.33 6.25 -1.22
N ASN A 60 17.90 7.30 -0.54
CA ASN A 60 16.61 7.94 -0.79
C ASN A 60 16.60 8.61 -2.18
N GLY A 61 15.42 8.95 -2.69
CA GLY A 61 15.22 9.51 -4.04
C GLY A 61 14.81 8.48 -5.09
N TYR A 62 14.49 7.25 -4.68
CA TYR A 62 14.09 6.15 -5.58
C TYR A 62 12.85 5.45 -5.08
N GLY A 63 12.13 4.81 -6.00
CA GLY A 63 10.99 3.94 -5.72
C GLY A 63 9.81 4.26 -6.63
N ASP A 64 9.15 3.23 -7.12
CA ASP A 64 8.07 3.32 -8.10
C ASP A 64 6.70 3.09 -7.46
N VAL A 65 5.64 3.44 -8.18
CA VAL A 65 4.27 3.11 -7.78
C VAL A 65 3.92 1.71 -8.28
N HIS A 66 3.43 0.86 -7.39
CA HIS A 66 2.98 -0.49 -7.71
C HIS A 66 1.48 -0.62 -7.46
N VAL A 67 0.73 -1.05 -8.47
CA VAL A 67 -0.71 -1.26 -8.42
C VAL A 67 -1.03 -2.73 -8.65
N TYR A 68 -1.72 -3.33 -7.70
CA TYR A 68 -2.12 -4.73 -7.73
C TYR A 68 -3.64 -4.83 -7.80
N HIS A 69 -4.13 -5.54 -8.80
CA HIS A 69 -5.55 -5.86 -8.94
C HIS A 69 -5.85 -7.23 -8.34
N ALA A 70 -6.98 -7.34 -7.65
CA ALA A 70 -7.49 -8.63 -7.24
C ALA A 70 -7.81 -9.52 -8.46
N GLN A 71 -7.47 -10.81 -8.38
CA GLN A 71 -7.56 -11.72 -9.52
C GLN A 71 -9.00 -12.15 -9.83
N ASN A 72 -9.82 -12.48 -8.81
CA ASN A 72 -11.20 -12.94 -9.03
C ASN A 72 -12.24 -12.24 -8.12
N ASN A 73 -11.82 -11.28 -7.31
CA ASN A 73 -12.64 -10.56 -6.35
C ASN A 73 -12.93 -9.14 -6.83
N GLY A 74 -14.17 -8.90 -7.30
CA GLY A 74 -14.97 -7.67 -7.15
C GLY A 74 -14.41 -6.31 -7.61
N GLY A 75 -13.15 -6.21 -8.03
CA GLY A 75 -12.44 -4.96 -8.27
C GLY A 75 -11.72 -4.38 -7.05
N SER A 76 -11.31 -5.22 -6.07
CA SER A 76 -10.40 -4.77 -5.00
C SER A 76 -9.03 -4.40 -5.60
N ILE A 77 -8.43 -3.32 -5.11
CA ILE A 77 -7.18 -2.77 -5.65
C ILE A 77 -6.30 -2.33 -4.51
N LEU A 78 -5.02 -2.65 -4.58
CA LEU A 78 -3.97 -2.07 -3.75
C LEU A 78 -3.06 -1.23 -4.64
N ALA A 79 -2.70 -0.03 -4.17
CA ALA A 79 -1.67 0.79 -4.76
C ALA A 79 -0.67 1.16 -3.66
N ILE A 80 0.62 1.05 -3.95
CA ILE A 80 1.71 1.30 -3.01
C ILE A 80 2.68 2.27 -3.66
N ASP A 81 3.01 3.35 -2.95
CA ASP A 81 4.10 4.25 -3.32
C ASP A 81 5.36 3.82 -2.57
N LEU A 82 6.37 3.35 -3.30
CA LEU A 82 7.66 2.93 -2.75
C LEU A 82 8.70 4.05 -2.79
N TYR A 83 8.34 5.25 -3.26
CA TYR A 83 9.28 6.36 -3.31
C TYR A 83 9.75 6.77 -1.91
N ARG A 84 11.07 6.76 -1.74
CA ARG A 84 11.74 7.17 -0.51
C ARG A 84 12.07 8.65 -0.60
N GLU A 85 11.28 9.50 0.05
CA GLU A 85 11.53 10.95 0.07
C GLU A 85 12.95 11.25 0.56
N LEU A 86 13.56 12.32 0.05
CA LEU A 86 14.98 12.61 0.31
C LEU A 86 15.28 12.79 1.80
N THR A 87 14.29 13.24 2.57
CA THR A 87 14.42 13.48 4.01
C THR A 87 13.78 12.39 4.87
N ASP A 88 13.22 11.34 4.26
CA ASP A 88 12.62 10.26 5.01
C ASP A 88 13.67 9.42 5.73
N GLN A 89 13.58 9.41 7.05
CA GLN A 89 14.44 8.65 7.95
C GLN A 89 13.69 7.48 8.61
N GLN A 90 12.41 7.29 8.29
CA GLN A 90 11.52 6.32 8.93
C GLN A 90 11.03 5.24 7.98
N ASP A 91 11.50 5.28 6.74
CA ASP A 91 11.13 4.38 5.66
C ASP A 91 9.61 4.33 5.46
N LEU A 92 8.96 5.49 5.46
CA LEU A 92 7.51 5.61 5.35
C LEU A 92 7.04 5.11 3.98
N THR A 93 6.05 4.23 4.02
CA THR A 93 5.40 3.66 2.83
C THR A 93 3.92 3.98 2.87
N ALA A 94 3.40 4.48 1.75
CA ALA A 94 1.98 4.75 1.60
C ALA A 94 1.29 3.57 0.90
N LEU A 95 0.30 3.00 1.59
CA LEU A 95 -0.58 1.96 1.06
C LEU A 95 -1.97 2.57 0.86
N SER A 96 -2.49 2.55 -0.36
CA SER A 96 -3.89 2.89 -0.63
C SER A 96 -4.64 1.69 -1.15
N LEU A 97 -5.77 1.37 -0.53
CA LEU A 97 -6.54 0.16 -0.80
C LEU A 97 -8.00 0.51 -1.10
N ARG A 98 -8.60 -0.10 -2.11
CA ARG A 98 -10.06 -0.22 -2.24
C ARG A 98 -10.47 -1.66 -1.96
N ILE A 99 -11.43 -1.84 -1.05
CA ILE A 99 -11.99 -3.14 -0.73
C ILE A 99 -13.36 -3.30 -1.40
N GLU A 100 -13.46 -4.23 -2.34
CA GLU A 100 -14.71 -4.67 -2.96
C GLU A 100 -14.94 -6.17 -2.73
N SER A 101 -14.96 -6.58 -1.46
CA SER A 101 -15.09 -7.98 -1.04
C SER A 101 -16.27 -8.19 -0.09
N PRO A 102 -16.98 -9.34 -0.15
CA PRO A 102 -17.92 -9.74 0.90
C PRO A 102 -17.24 -9.95 2.25
N ALA A 103 -15.92 -10.15 2.30
CA ALA A 103 -15.13 -10.28 3.52
C ALA A 103 -14.70 -8.92 4.11
N PHE A 104 -15.37 -7.81 3.75
CA PHE A 104 -14.99 -6.45 4.15
C PHE A 104 -14.65 -6.30 5.65
N ASP A 105 -15.53 -6.77 6.54
CA ASP A 105 -15.34 -6.62 7.99
C ASP A 105 -14.13 -7.41 8.50
N GLN A 106 -13.87 -8.60 7.93
CA GLN A 106 -12.70 -9.41 8.26
C GLN A 106 -11.42 -8.70 7.79
N VAL A 107 -11.42 -8.17 6.57
CA VAL A 107 -10.26 -7.46 6.03
C VAL A 107 -9.99 -6.18 6.82
N LEU A 108 -11.04 -5.44 7.20
CA LEU A 108 -10.91 -4.26 8.04
C LEU A 108 -10.29 -4.57 9.41
N ALA A 109 -10.68 -5.69 10.03
CA ALA A 109 -10.09 -6.12 11.30
C ALA A 109 -8.59 -6.40 11.18
N HIS A 110 -8.16 -7.09 10.12
CA HIS A 110 -6.74 -7.34 9.86
C HIS A 110 -5.97 -6.07 9.54
N LEU A 111 -6.52 -5.16 8.72
CA LEU A 111 -5.90 -3.86 8.45
C LEU A 111 -5.70 -3.05 9.73
N ARG A 112 -6.68 -3.06 10.63
CA ARG A 112 -6.56 -2.37 11.92
C ARG A 112 -5.49 -3.02 12.79
N SER A 113 -5.47 -4.36 12.89
CA SER A 113 -4.44 -5.10 13.66
C SER A 113 -3.03 -4.86 13.13
N PHE A 114 -2.87 -4.86 11.81
CA PHE A 114 -1.63 -4.49 11.14
C PHE A 114 -1.16 -3.09 11.54
N PHE A 115 -2.05 -2.09 11.44
CA PHE A 115 -1.70 -0.72 11.79
C PHE A 115 -1.40 -0.56 13.28
N ASP A 116 -2.23 -1.11 14.16
CA ASP A 116 -2.08 -0.96 15.61
C ASP A 116 -0.83 -1.69 16.15
N SER A 117 -0.28 -2.66 15.40
CA SER A 117 0.98 -3.34 15.71
C SER A 117 2.22 -2.71 15.06
N ALA A 118 2.03 -1.81 14.10
CA ALA A 118 3.14 -1.13 13.41
C ALA A 118 3.95 -0.27 14.39
N THR A 119 5.28 -0.26 14.19
CA THR A 119 6.19 0.61 14.97
C THR A 119 6.00 2.07 14.62
N ARG A 120 5.56 2.38 13.39
CA ARG A 120 5.25 3.73 12.91
C ARG A 120 3.79 3.84 12.44
N GLN A 121 2.95 4.36 13.31
CA GLN A 121 1.51 4.53 13.07
C GLN A 121 1.20 5.92 12.52
N VAL A 122 1.66 6.23 11.31
CA VAL A 122 1.58 7.60 10.77
C VAL A 122 0.15 7.97 10.36
N ALA A 123 -0.54 7.08 9.62
CA ALA A 123 -1.92 7.34 9.20
C ALA A 123 -2.71 6.06 8.98
N PHE A 124 -3.99 6.09 9.37
CA PHE A 124 -5.01 5.11 9.00
C PHE A 124 -6.31 5.86 8.70
N GLU A 125 -6.57 6.12 7.44
CA GLU A 125 -7.78 6.82 6.99
C GLU A 125 -8.73 5.83 6.32
N GLN A 126 -10.02 5.95 6.62
CA GLN A 126 -11.09 5.21 5.96
C GLN A 126 -12.07 6.19 5.33
N VAL A 127 -12.17 6.18 4.01
CA VAL A 127 -12.90 7.17 3.24
C VAL A 127 -13.76 6.52 2.16
N SER A 128 -14.80 7.22 1.71
CA SER A 128 -15.59 6.81 0.54
C SER A 128 -14.88 7.11 -0.78
N TYR A 129 -13.89 8.00 -0.74
CA TYR A 129 -13.11 8.42 -1.89
C TYR A 129 -11.74 8.89 -1.40
N SER A 130 -10.70 8.13 -1.73
CA SER A 130 -9.30 8.45 -1.51
C SER A 130 -8.77 9.16 -2.75
N ARG A 131 -8.35 10.41 -2.57
CA ARG A 131 -7.65 11.15 -3.62
C ARG A 131 -6.31 10.49 -3.94
N ARG A 132 -5.57 10.05 -2.92
CA ARG A 132 -4.25 9.41 -3.06
C ARG A 132 -4.35 8.15 -3.92
N LEU A 133 -5.35 7.30 -3.68
CA LEU A 133 -5.59 6.12 -4.52
C LEU A 133 -5.81 6.52 -5.98
N ARG A 134 -6.64 7.53 -6.26
CA ARG A 134 -6.88 7.97 -7.65
C ARG A 134 -5.62 8.48 -8.32
N GLU A 135 -4.82 9.22 -7.58
CA GLU A 135 -3.57 9.76 -8.06
C GLU A 135 -2.54 8.68 -8.40
N MET A 136 -2.47 7.61 -7.61
CA MET A 136 -1.62 6.45 -7.90
C MET A 136 -2.15 5.61 -9.07
N LEU A 137 -3.47 5.49 -9.22
CA LEU A 137 -4.08 4.73 -10.33
C LEU A 137 -4.06 5.44 -11.68
N ASP A 138 -3.77 6.74 -11.73
CA ASP A 138 -3.76 7.51 -12.97
C ASP A 138 -2.46 7.30 -13.73
N GLU A 139 -2.42 6.23 -14.53
CA GLU A 139 -1.29 5.86 -15.40
C GLU A 139 -0.81 7.01 -16.30
N SER A 140 -1.69 7.94 -16.68
CA SER A 140 -1.34 9.05 -17.57
C SER A 140 -0.37 10.06 -16.94
N ARG A 141 -0.23 10.00 -15.61
CA ARG A 141 0.72 10.81 -14.87
C ARG A 141 2.14 10.25 -14.92
N TYR A 142 2.33 9.00 -15.34
CA TYR A 142 3.61 8.31 -15.27
C TYR A 142 4.26 8.13 -16.67
N PRO A 143 5.60 8.17 -16.76
CA PRO A 143 6.52 8.43 -15.67
C PRO A 143 6.44 9.89 -15.20
N ARG A 144 6.48 10.12 -13.88
CA ARG A 144 6.44 11.47 -13.30
C ARG A 144 7.78 11.84 -12.70
N GLN A 145 8.17 13.09 -12.89
CA GLN A 145 9.28 13.67 -12.14
C GLN A 145 8.81 13.88 -10.70
N VAL A 146 9.61 13.44 -9.72
CA VAL A 146 9.31 13.71 -8.32
C VAL A 146 9.79 15.11 -7.97
N GLU A 147 8.97 15.90 -7.27
CA GLU A 147 9.26 17.33 -7.06
C GLU A 147 10.58 17.57 -6.30
N GLU A 148 10.94 16.66 -5.42
CA GLU A 148 12.12 16.77 -4.55
C GLU A 148 13.42 16.32 -5.22
N ASP A 149 13.32 15.40 -6.18
CA ASP A 149 14.46 14.88 -6.94
C ASP A 149 14.23 15.10 -8.43
N HIS A 150 14.86 16.16 -8.96
CA HIS A 150 14.69 16.57 -10.35
C HIS A 150 15.23 15.57 -11.38
N ASP A 151 16.01 14.57 -10.97
CA ASP A 151 16.62 13.62 -11.90
C ASP A 151 15.93 12.24 -11.89
N TYR A 152 15.07 11.96 -10.89
CA TYR A 152 14.33 10.70 -10.81
C TYR A 152 12.95 10.78 -11.47
N MET A 153 12.69 9.81 -12.34
CA MET A 153 11.41 9.63 -13.01
C MET A 153 10.73 8.39 -12.44
N GLN A 154 9.76 8.61 -11.55
CA GLN A 154 8.98 7.55 -10.95
C GLN A 154 8.11 6.86 -12.00
N GLN A 155 8.18 5.54 -12.04
CA GLN A 155 7.41 4.65 -12.90
C GLN A 155 6.15 4.14 -12.20
N HIS A 156 5.29 3.52 -13.00
CA HIS A 156 4.05 2.90 -12.53
C HIS A 156 3.95 1.47 -13.08
N PHE A 157 3.82 0.50 -12.17
CA PHE A 157 3.75 -0.91 -12.50
C PHE A 157 2.40 -1.51 -12.11
N VAL A 158 1.75 -2.15 -13.08
CA VAL A 158 0.45 -2.82 -12.87
C VAL A 158 0.65 -4.33 -12.84
N HIS A 159 0.15 -4.94 -11.77
CA HIS A 159 0.19 -6.37 -11.50
C HIS A 159 -1.23 -6.93 -11.54
N ARG A 160 -1.45 -8.00 -12.32
CA ARG A 160 -2.75 -8.66 -12.54
C ARG A 160 -2.59 -10.16 -12.42
#